data_AF-A0A6P6N7P9-F1
#
_entry.id   AF-A0A6P6N7P9-F1
#
_cell.length_a   1.000
_cell.length_b   1.000
_cell.length_c   1.000
_cell.angle_alpha   90.00
_cell.angle_beta   90.00
_cell.angle_gamma   90.00
#
_symmetry.space_group_name_H-M   'P 1'
#
loop_
_entity.id
_entity.type
_entity.pdbx_description
1 polymer ?
#
loop_
_entity_poly.entity_id
_entity_poly.type
_entity_poly.pdbx_seq_one_letter_code
_entity_poly.pdbx_strand_id
1 'polypeptide(L)'
;MMSTESANSFSLIGEASDGGTMENLSRRLKVTSDLFDIMSGQTDIDHPLCEECTDTLLDHLDTQLSMTENECQNYKSCLELLSQLPEEEEASLLNALQQLKQEEESLIQELESIEVQREAVAKELAEGRNHNQLMETEELQYQKEYCEFKRQQLELDDDLKSVDNQMRYCQIQLDRLKKTNVFNATFHIWHSGQFGTINNFRLGRLPSVPVEWNEINAAWGQTVLLLHALANKMGLCFQRYRLVPYGNHSYLESLTDKSKELPLYCSGGLRFFWDNKFDHAMVAFLDCVQQFKDEVEKGDTGFCLPYRMDVDKGKIEDTGGSGGSYSIKTQFNSEEQWTKALKFMLTNLKWGLAWVSSQFYNR
;
A
#
# COMPACT_ATOMS: atom_id res chain seq x y z
N MET A 1 36.08 -54.22 64.71
CA MET A 1 37.23 -53.55 64.06
C MET A 1 36.65 -52.50 63.13
N MET A 2 36.77 -51.19 63.29
CA MET A 2 37.53 -50.32 64.20
C MET A 2 36.62 -49.10 64.48
N SER A 3 36.36 -48.77 65.75
CA SER A 3 37.04 -47.70 66.51
C SER A 3 36.73 -46.30 65.95
N THR A 4 35.67 -45.63 66.40
CA THR A 4 35.69 -44.62 67.50
C THR A 4 36.87 -43.66 67.42
N GLU A 5 36.67 -42.51 66.79
CA GLU A 5 37.41 -41.30 67.15
C GLU A 5 36.41 -40.28 67.70
N SER A 6 36.38 -40.24 69.02
CA SER A 6 35.83 -39.18 69.84
C SER A 6 36.61 -37.90 69.61
N ALA A 7 36.15 -37.06 68.70
CA ALA A 7 36.58 -35.67 68.62
C ALA A 7 35.87 -34.88 69.74
N ASN A 8 36.41 -34.95 70.96
CA ASN A 8 36.11 -33.97 72.01
C ASN A 8 36.76 -32.63 71.62
N SER A 9 36.12 -31.93 70.68
CA SER A 9 36.38 -30.54 70.37
C SER A 9 35.58 -29.68 71.35
N PHE A 10 36.13 -29.46 72.54
CA PHE A 10 35.66 -28.40 73.44
C PHE A 10 36.79 -27.39 73.63
N SER A 11 36.73 -26.30 72.86
CA SER A 11 37.53 -25.11 73.10
C SER A 11 36.60 -23.90 73.03
N LEU A 12 36.20 -23.42 74.20
CA LEU A 12 35.47 -22.17 74.37
C LEU A 12 36.51 -21.04 74.48
N ILE A 13 36.73 -20.31 73.39
CA ILE A 13 37.58 -19.11 73.40
C ILE A 13 36.68 -17.90 73.23
N GLY A 14 36.50 -17.17 74.33
CA GLY A 14 35.77 -15.91 74.37
C GLY A 14 36.45 -14.83 73.54
N GLU A 15 35.61 -13.96 72.96
CA GLU A 15 35.99 -12.81 72.15
C GLU A 15 36.98 -11.90 72.90
N ALA A 16 38.13 -11.64 72.28
CA ALA A 16 38.95 -10.48 72.60
C ALA A 16 39.64 -9.94 71.34
N SER A 17 39.28 -8.70 71.07
CA SER A 17 39.81 -7.78 70.07
C SER A 17 41.33 -7.65 70.05
N ASP A 18 41.81 -7.28 68.86
CA ASP A 18 43.00 -6.48 68.53
C ASP A 18 44.23 -7.22 67.98
N GLY A 19 44.54 -6.89 66.72
CA GLY A 19 45.56 -7.53 65.88
C GLY A 19 46.96 -6.99 66.17
N GLY A 20 47.82 -7.84 66.71
CA GLY A 20 49.26 -7.55 66.84
C GLY A 20 50.02 -8.44 67.83
N THR A 21 49.32 -9.08 68.77
CA THR A 21 49.93 -9.88 69.86
C THR A 21 49.87 -11.40 69.65
N MET A 22 49.11 -11.89 68.67
CA MET A 22 48.82 -13.31 68.46
C MET A 22 50.03 -14.14 68.01
N GLU A 23 50.97 -13.56 67.25
CA GLU A 23 52.19 -14.27 66.81
C GLU A 23 53.16 -14.52 67.97
N ASN A 24 53.25 -13.60 68.94
CA ASN A 24 54.15 -13.74 70.09
C ASN A 24 53.60 -14.73 71.14
N LEU A 25 52.28 -14.79 71.31
CA LEU A 25 51.64 -15.78 72.19
C LEU A 25 51.71 -17.18 71.59
N SER A 26 51.44 -17.32 70.28
CA SER A 26 51.56 -18.60 69.56
C SER A 26 52.99 -19.13 69.58
N ARG A 27 53.99 -18.26 69.42
CA ARG A 27 55.41 -18.65 69.49
C ARG A 27 55.84 -19.01 70.92
N ARG A 28 55.36 -18.31 71.95
CA ARG A 28 55.60 -18.71 73.36
C ARG A 28 54.92 -20.02 73.70
N LEU A 29 53.69 -20.24 73.25
CA LEU A 29 52.93 -21.48 73.47
C LEU A 29 53.59 -22.68 72.78
N LYS A 30 54.09 -22.50 71.55
CA LYS A 30 54.91 -23.52 70.87
C LYS A 30 56.20 -23.80 71.63
N VAL A 31 56.93 -22.77 72.05
CA VAL A 31 58.18 -22.94 72.80
C VAL A 31 57.93 -23.63 74.15
N THR A 32 56.83 -23.34 74.84
CA THR A 32 56.48 -24.03 76.09
C THR A 32 55.99 -25.46 75.85
N SER A 33 55.29 -25.72 74.75
CA SER A 33 54.90 -27.08 74.35
C SER A 33 56.13 -27.92 74.00
N ASP A 34 57.04 -27.36 73.22
CA ASP A 34 58.28 -28.03 72.83
C ASP A 34 59.19 -28.24 74.06
N LEU A 35 59.27 -27.27 74.99
CA LEU A 35 59.97 -27.45 76.26
C LEU A 35 59.32 -28.50 77.15
N PHE A 36 57.99 -28.56 77.20
CA PHE A 36 57.25 -29.55 77.98
C PHE A 36 57.41 -30.97 77.39
N ASP A 37 57.42 -31.11 76.07
CA ASP A 37 57.69 -32.39 75.38
C ASP A 37 59.16 -32.82 75.51
N ILE A 38 60.10 -31.87 75.49
CA ILE A 38 61.53 -32.17 75.73
C ILE A 38 61.76 -32.56 77.20
N MET A 39 61.07 -31.92 78.14
CA MET A 39 61.20 -32.20 79.57
C MET A 39 60.43 -33.46 79.98
N SER A 40 59.30 -33.78 79.36
CA SER A 40 58.54 -35.01 79.61
C SER A 40 59.11 -36.22 78.87
N GLY A 41 59.74 -36.02 77.71
CA GLY A 41 60.35 -37.07 76.90
C GLY A 41 61.73 -37.56 77.36
N GLN A 42 62.34 -36.93 78.39
CA GLN A 42 63.69 -37.30 78.87
C GLN A 42 63.73 -38.02 80.23
N THR A 43 62.59 -38.33 80.86
CA THR A 43 62.59 -39.15 82.09
C THR A 43 61.36 -40.07 82.17
N ASP A 44 61.56 -41.38 82.00
CA ASP A 44 60.57 -42.45 82.26
C ASP A 44 60.34 -42.71 83.77
N ILE A 45 60.43 -41.66 84.61
CA ILE A 45 60.25 -41.76 86.05
C ILE A 45 59.35 -40.62 86.50
N ASP A 46 58.14 -40.96 86.96
CA ASP A 46 57.17 -40.03 87.55
C ASP A 46 57.85 -39.22 88.65
N HIS A 47 57.99 -37.91 88.43
CA HIS A 47 58.48 -37.01 89.45
C HIS A 47 57.44 -36.96 90.58
N PRO A 48 57.79 -37.26 91.84
CA PRO A 48 56.85 -37.14 92.93
C PRO A 48 56.42 -35.67 93.03
N LEU A 49 55.14 -35.43 92.79
CA LEU A 49 54.50 -34.14 93.01
C LEU A 49 54.84 -33.64 94.42
N CYS A 50 54.97 -32.32 94.58
CA CYS A 50 55.14 -31.71 95.89
C CYS A 50 53.97 -32.11 96.82
N GLU A 51 54.15 -32.21 98.15
CA GLU A 51 53.09 -32.66 99.08
C GLU A 51 51.74 -31.95 98.84
N GLU A 52 51.79 -30.62 98.70
CA GLU A 52 50.62 -29.78 98.39
C GLU A 52 50.00 -30.07 97.00
N CYS A 53 50.85 -30.44 96.03
CA CYS A 53 50.47 -30.79 94.67
C CYS A 53 49.83 -32.20 94.60
N THR A 54 50.31 -33.15 95.41
CA THR A 54 49.69 -34.48 95.57
C THR A 54 48.35 -34.39 96.28
N ASP A 55 48.24 -33.60 97.35
CA ASP A 55 47.00 -33.46 98.11
C ASP A 55 45.90 -32.79 97.28
N THR A 56 46.23 -31.73 96.55
CA THR A 56 45.28 -31.09 95.61
C THR A 56 44.86 -32.01 94.47
N LEU A 57 45.76 -32.89 93.99
CA LEU A 57 45.43 -33.87 92.98
C LEU A 57 44.57 -35.01 93.53
N LEU A 58 44.81 -35.46 94.77
CA LEU A 58 43.98 -36.45 95.46
C LEU A 58 42.58 -35.90 95.75
N ASP A 59 42.45 -34.66 96.25
CA ASP A 59 41.16 -34.00 96.43
C ASP A 59 40.41 -33.85 95.09
N HIS A 60 41.14 -33.52 94.01
CA HIS A 60 40.53 -33.46 92.68
C HIS A 60 40.07 -34.83 92.20
N LEU A 61 40.87 -35.89 92.40
CA LEU A 61 40.48 -37.25 92.07
C LEU A 61 39.30 -37.73 92.92
N ASP A 62 39.23 -37.41 94.20
CA ASP A 62 38.11 -37.76 95.07
C ASP A 62 36.82 -37.03 94.66
N THR A 63 36.91 -35.76 94.27
CA THR A 63 35.75 -35.05 93.71
C THR A 63 35.31 -35.65 92.36
N GLN A 64 36.23 -36.03 91.49
CA GLN A 64 35.91 -36.74 90.25
C GLN A 64 35.31 -38.13 90.50
N LEU A 65 35.82 -38.87 91.48
CA LEU A 65 35.27 -40.16 91.89
C LEU A 65 33.86 -39.99 92.44
N SER A 66 33.61 -39.00 93.29
CA SER A 66 32.26 -38.72 93.81
C SER A 66 31.28 -38.30 92.70
N MET A 67 31.72 -37.49 91.73
CA MET A 67 30.90 -37.12 90.58
C MET A 67 30.56 -38.34 89.72
N THR A 68 31.55 -39.16 89.38
CA THR A 68 31.35 -40.37 88.58
C THR A 68 30.53 -41.44 89.32
N GLU A 69 30.70 -41.59 90.63
CA GLU A 69 29.85 -42.46 91.45
C GLU A 69 28.40 -41.99 91.45
N ASN A 70 28.16 -40.68 91.58
CA ASN A 70 26.80 -40.11 91.48
C ASN A 70 26.20 -40.29 90.07
N GLU A 71 26.99 -40.09 89.01
CA GLU A 71 26.55 -40.37 87.64
C GLU A 71 26.20 -41.85 87.46
N CYS A 72 27.06 -42.76 87.91
CA CYS A 72 26.78 -44.20 87.92
C CYS A 72 25.52 -44.53 88.73
N GLN A 73 25.31 -43.88 89.88
CA GLN A 73 24.12 -44.07 90.70
C GLN A 73 22.87 -43.57 89.98
N ASN A 74 22.94 -42.42 89.31
CA ASN A 74 21.86 -41.88 88.48
C ASN A 74 21.54 -42.79 87.28
N TYR A 75 22.55 -43.30 86.57
CA TYR A 75 22.35 -44.27 85.49
C TYR A 75 21.72 -45.57 85.99
N LYS A 76 22.15 -46.09 87.16
CA LYS A 76 21.52 -47.24 87.80
C LYS A 76 20.06 -46.96 88.16
N SER A 77 19.78 -45.76 88.67
CA SER A 77 18.42 -45.33 89.01
C SER A 77 17.52 -45.25 87.77
N CYS A 78 18.04 -44.71 86.66
CA CYS A 78 17.33 -44.68 85.38
C CYS A 78 17.13 -46.09 84.80
N LEU A 79 18.11 -46.99 84.92
CA LEU A 79 17.98 -48.38 84.49
C LEU A 79 16.97 -49.16 85.34
N GLU A 80 16.97 -48.95 86.67
CA GLU A 80 15.97 -49.54 87.56
C GLU A 80 14.57 -49.02 87.22
N LEU A 81 14.42 -47.71 86.95
CA LEU A 81 13.17 -47.12 86.49
C LEU A 81 12.71 -47.71 85.15
N LEU A 82 13.63 -47.90 84.19
CA LEU A 82 13.35 -48.55 82.91
C LEU A 82 12.99 -50.04 83.06
N SER A 83 13.57 -50.73 84.03
CA SER A 83 13.26 -52.14 84.33
C SER A 83 11.94 -52.32 85.10
N GLN A 84 11.46 -51.26 85.77
CA GLN A 84 10.18 -51.22 86.47
C GLN A 84 9.03 -50.72 85.60
N LEU A 85 9.32 -50.18 84.41
CA LEU A 85 8.27 -50.05 83.39
C LEU A 85 7.68 -51.45 83.16
N PRO A 86 6.35 -51.59 83.08
CA PRO A 86 5.80 -52.87 82.65
C PRO A 86 6.49 -53.23 81.34
N GLU A 87 7.07 -54.43 81.26
CA GLU A 87 7.42 -55.02 79.98
C GLU A 87 6.14 -54.92 79.15
N GLU A 88 6.07 -53.96 78.21
CA GLU A 88 5.21 -54.17 77.05
C GLU A 88 5.64 -55.53 76.55
N GLU A 89 4.71 -56.49 76.61
CA GLU A 89 4.99 -57.92 76.39
C GLU A 89 5.99 -58.01 75.25
N GLU A 90 7.18 -58.60 75.41
CA GLU A 90 8.18 -58.65 74.33
C GLU A 90 7.55 -59.18 73.02
N ALA A 91 6.49 -59.98 73.16
CA ALA A 91 5.58 -60.39 72.10
C ALA A 91 4.88 -59.24 71.33
N SER A 92 4.37 -58.18 71.98
CA SER A 92 3.76 -57.01 71.30
C SER A 92 4.79 -56.26 70.47
N LEU A 93 5.99 -56.05 70.99
CA LEU A 93 7.10 -55.36 70.31
C LEU A 93 7.63 -56.20 69.14
N LEU A 94 7.74 -57.51 69.31
CA LEU A 94 8.10 -58.44 68.23
C LEU A 94 7.03 -58.47 67.12
N ASN A 95 5.75 -58.44 67.49
CA ASN A 95 4.65 -58.35 66.52
C ASN A 95 4.66 -57.02 65.77
N ALA A 96 4.90 -55.91 66.46
CA ALA A 96 5.02 -54.58 65.84
C ALA A 96 6.23 -54.51 64.88
N LEU A 97 7.38 -55.07 65.27
CA LEU A 97 8.55 -55.19 64.39
C LEU A 97 8.26 -56.03 63.15
N GLN A 98 7.49 -57.11 63.31
CA GLN A 98 7.13 -57.97 62.18
C GLN A 98 6.14 -57.29 61.22
N GLN A 99 5.19 -56.50 61.75
CA GLN A 99 4.29 -55.65 60.95
C GLN A 99 5.07 -54.58 60.18
N LEU A 100 5.97 -53.85 60.86
CA LEU A 100 6.79 -52.82 60.22
C LEU A 100 7.69 -53.38 59.11
N LYS A 101 8.24 -54.59 59.29
CA LYS A 101 9.03 -55.26 58.23
C LYS A 101 8.17 -55.60 57.01
N GLN A 102 6.94 -56.07 57.21
CA GLN A 102 6.02 -56.36 56.11
C GLN A 102 5.61 -55.07 55.37
N GLU A 103 5.39 -53.99 56.12
CA GLU A 103 5.11 -52.66 55.56
C GLU A 103 6.31 -52.13 54.77
N GLU A 104 7.53 -52.24 55.31
CA GLU A 104 8.77 -51.87 54.63
C GLU A 104 8.93 -52.64 53.31
N GLU A 105 8.74 -53.96 53.31
CA GLU A 105 8.80 -54.79 52.10
C GLU A 105 7.72 -54.36 51.08
N SER A 106 6.50 -54.05 51.53
CA SER A 106 5.43 -53.59 50.64
C SER A 106 5.74 -52.23 50.01
N LEU A 107 6.27 -51.29 50.79
CA LEU A 107 6.63 -49.95 50.31
C LEU A 107 7.82 -49.98 49.34
N ILE A 108 8.78 -50.88 49.56
CA ILE A 108 9.90 -51.09 48.63
C ILE A 108 9.36 -51.58 47.27
N GLN A 109 8.44 -52.54 47.26
CA GLN A 109 7.82 -53.02 46.01
C GLN A 109 7.03 -51.92 45.29
N GLU A 110 6.29 -51.09 46.04
CA GLU A 110 5.60 -49.94 45.47
C GLU A 110 6.58 -48.93 44.87
N LEU A 111 7.68 -48.61 45.57
CA LEU A 111 8.73 -47.72 45.07
C LEU A 111 9.36 -48.24 43.77
N GLU A 112 9.73 -49.52 43.73
CA GLU A 112 10.28 -50.14 42.51
C GLU A 112 9.31 -50.03 41.32
N SER A 113 8.02 -50.27 41.57
CA SER A 113 6.99 -50.15 40.52
C SER A 113 6.86 -48.71 39.99
N ILE A 114 6.95 -47.72 40.89
CA ILE A 114 6.87 -46.29 40.55
C ILE A 114 8.13 -45.84 39.80
N GLU A 115 9.30 -46.35 40.16
CA GLU A 115 10.55 -46.05 39.44
C GLU A 115 10.51 -46.56 38.00
N VAL A 116 10.04 -47.79 37.77
CA VAL A 116 9.85 -48.33 36.41
C VAL A 116 8.85 -47.47 35.61
N GLN A 117 7.74 -47.05 36.23
CA GLN A 117 6.78 -46.16 35.59
C GLN A 117 7.39 -44.79 35.27
N ARG A 118 8.18 -44.21 36.18
CA ARG A 118 8.90 -42.95 35.95
C ARG A 118 9.86 -43.05 34.77
N GLU A 119 10.61 -44.13 34.66
CA GLU A 119 11.52 -44.34 33.54
C GLU A 119 10.76 -44.49 32.21
N ALA A 120 9.62 -45.20 32.21
CA ALA A 120 8.77 -45.32 31.02
C ALA A 120 8.23 -43.96 30.56
N VAL A 121 7.67 -43.18 31.50
CA VAL A 121 7.16 -41.82 31.23
C VAL A 121 8.27 -40.88 30.78
N ALA A 122 9.48 -41.00 31.35
CA ALA A 122 10.61 -40.18 30.94
C ALA A 122 11.04 -40.45 29.49
N LYS A 123 10.98 -41.71 29.04
CA LYS A 123 11.24 -42.07 27.64
C LYS A 123 10.18 -41.51 26.70
N GLU A 124 8.90 -41.66 27.03
CA GLU A 124 7.79 -41.10 26.25
C GLU A 124 7.87 -39.57 26.14
N LEU A 125 8.22 -38.88 27.23
CA LEU A 125 8.44 -37.44 27.22
C LEU A 125 9.62 -37.03 26.32
N ALA A 126 10.70 -37.80 26.30
CA ALA A 126 11.84 -37.53 25.43
C ALA A 126 11.47 -37.71 23.95
N GLU A 127 10.72 -38.75 23.62
CA GLU A 127 10.20 -38.99 22.26
C GLU A 127 9.24 -37.87 21.83
N GLY A 128 8.32 -37.47 22.71
CA GLY A 128 7.40 -36.35 22.45
C GLY A 128 8.12 -35.02 22.24
N ARG A 129 9.20 -34.75 22.99
CA ARG A 129 10.03 -33.56 22.78
C ARG A 129 10.71 -33.56 21.41
N ASN A 130 11.28 -34.69 21.00
CA ASN A 130 11.90 -34.82 19.67
C ASN A 130 10.89 -34.62 18.55
N HIS A 131 9.68 -35.18 18.70
CA HIS A 131 8.60 -35.00 17.73
C HIS A 131 8.14 -33.54 17.63
N ASN A 132 7.97 -32.85 18.77
CA ASN A 132 7.61 -31.43 18.78
C ASN A 132 8.68 -30.55 18.11
N GLN A 133 9.96 -30.81 18.34
CA GLN A 133 11.04 -30.06 17.68
C GLN A 133 10.99 -30.23 16.16
N LEU A 134 10.71 -31.45 15.69
CA LEU A 134 10.58 -31.71 14.26
C LEU A 134 9.38 -30.97 13.66
N MET A 135 8.22 -31.01 14.35
CA MET A 135 7.03 -30.26 13.95
C MET A 135 7.27 -28.74 13.92
N GLU A 136 7.95 -28.17 14.91
CA GLU A 136 8.32 -26.74 14.91
C GLU A 136 9.18 -26.37 13.68
N THR A 137 10.12 -27.25 13.28
CA THR A 137 10.93 -27.00 12.09
C THR A 137 10.13 -27.07 10.79
N GLU A 138 9.17 -27.99 10.70
CA GLU A 138 8.26 -28.11 9.55
C GLU A 138 7.31 -26.92 9.46
N GLU A 139 6.74 -26.48 10.58
CA GLU A 139 5.89 -25.29 10.66
C GLU A 139 6.65 -24.04 10.20
N LEU A 140 7.90 -23.89 10.62
CA LEU A 140 8.73 -22.76 10.24
C LEU A 140 9.08 -22.77 8.74
N GLN A 141 9.26 -23.95 8.14
CA GLN A 141 9.42 -24.09 6.69
C GLN A 141 8.13 -23.69 5.95
N TYR A 142 7.00 -24.23 6.39
CA TYR A 142 5.70 -23.91 5.83
C TYR A 142 5.38 -22.41 5.90
N GLN A 143 5.68 -21.75 7.03
CA GLN A 143 5.49 -20.31 7.18
C GLN A 143 6.33 -19.50 6.19
N LYS A 144 7.56 -19.93 5.90
CA LYS A 144 8.42 -19.26 4.90
C LYS A 144 7.82 -19.39 3.51
N GLU A 145 7.43 -20.60 3.10
CA GLU A 145 6.78 -20.84 1.81
C GLU A 145 5.49 -20.02 1.67
N TYR A 146 4.66 -20.00 2.73
CA TYR A 146 3.45 -19.20 2.76
C TYR A 146 3.73 -17.70 2.59
N CYS A 147 4.75 -17.17 3.27
CA CYS A 147 5.17 -15.77 3.13
C CYS A 147 5.63 -15.48 1.69
N GLU A 148 6.37 -16.39 1.06
CA GLU A 148 6.82 -16.24 -0.33
C GLU A 148 5.65 -16.23 -1.31
N PHE A 149 4.68 -17.15 -1.17
CA PHE A 149 3.47 -17.15 -1.98
C PHE A 149 2.65 -15.87 -1.75
N LYS A 150 2.57 -15.39 -0.52
CA LYS A 150 1.86 -14.14 -0.21
C LYS A 150 2.53 -12.94 -0.87
N ARG A 151 3.86 -12.88 -0.89
CA ARG A 151 4.61 -11.85 -1.61
C ARG A 151 4.32 -11.89 -3.11
N GLN A 152 4.38 -13.07 -3.73
CA GLN A 152 4.08 -13.23 -5.16
C GLN A 152 2.64 -12.82 -5.49
N GLN A 153 1.68 -13.14 -4.62
CA GLN A 153 0.29 -12.71 -4.79
C GLN A 153 0.18 -11.17 -4.80
N LEU A 154 0.86 -10.48 -3.88
CA LEU A 154 0.84 -9.02 -3.80
C LEU A 154 1.50 -8.38 -5.03
N GLU A 155 2.60 -8.93 -5.53
CA GLU A 155 3.27 -8.48 -6.75
C GLU A 155 2.33 -8.60 -7.96
N LEU A 156 1.65 -9.74 -8.12
CA LEU A 156 0.68 -9.94 -9.18
C LEU A 156 -0.53 -9.00 -9.07
N ASP A 157 -1.02 -8.75 -7.86
CA ASP A 157 -2.12 -7.80 -7.63
C ASP A 157 -1.73 -6.37 -8.01
N ASP A 158 -0.48 -5.96 -7.73
CA ASP A 158 0.03 -4.65 -8.12
C ASP A 158 0.25 -4.52 -9.63
N ASP A 159 0.74 -5.58 -10.28
CA ASP A 159 0.84 -5.66 -11.74
C ASP A 159 -0.54 -5.58 -12.40
N LEU A 160 -1.54 -6.29 -11.87
CA LEU A 160 -2.92 -6.22 -12.37
C LEU A 160 -3.49 -4.80 -12.27
N LYS A 161 -3.30 -4.12 -11.13
CA LYS A 161 -3.72 -2.72 -10.96
C LYS A 161 -2.99 -1.80 -11.93
N SER A 162 -1.70 -2.02 -12.16
CA SER A 162 -0.90 -1.23 -13.11
C SER A 162 -1.45 -1.34 -14.52
N VAL A 163 -1.74 -2.57 -14.98
CA VAL A 163 -2.33 -2.83 -16.31
C VAL A 163 -3.73 -2.22 -16.43
N ASP A 164 -4.59 -2.35 -15.42
CA ASP A 164 -5.93 -1.73 -15.42
C ASP A 164 -5.84 -0.20 -15.54
N ASN A 165 -4.89 0.42 -14.83
CA ASN A 165 -4.65 1.86 -14.93
C ASN A 165 -4.19 2.28 -16.33
N GLN A 166 -3.29 1.51 -16.96
CA GLN A 166 -2.86 1.77 -18.34
C GLN A 166 -4.03 1.62 -19.32
N MET A 167 -4.86 0.59 -19.16
CA MET A 167 -6.05 0.38 -19.99
C MET A 167 -7.01 1.57 -19.86
N ARG A 168 -7.30 2.02 -18.64
CA ARG A 168 -8.13 3.21 -18.39
C ARG A 168 -7.53 4.47 -19.02
N TYR A 169 -6.23 4.68 -18.90
CA TYR A 169 -5.55 5.81 -19.52
C TYR A 169 -5.73 5.80 -21.04
N CYS A 170 -5.45 4.66 -21.68
CA CYS A 170 -5.63 4.49 -23.12
C CYS A 170 -7.08 4.71 -23.55
N GLN A 171 -8.05 4.22 -22.76
CA GLN A 171 -9.47 4.42 -23.03
C GLN A 171 -9.88 5.90 -22.95
N ILE A 172 -9.40 6.63 -21.94
CA ILE A 172 -9.63 8.08 -21.84
C ILE A 172 -9.00 8.82 -23.01
N GLN A 173 -7.79 8.46 -23.44
CA GLN A 173 -7.16 9.09 -24.60
C GLN A 173 -7.93 8.79 -25.88
N LEU A 174 -8.38 7.55 -26.08
CA LEU A 174 -9.23 7.18 -27.20
C LEU A 174 -10.55 7.97 -27.18
N ASP A 175 -11.19 8.12 -26.03
CA ASP A 175 -12.42 8.91 -25.91
C ASP A 175 -12.18 10.40 -26.19
N ARG A 176 -11.03 10.94 -25.79
CA ARG A 176 -10.62 12.31 -26.15
C ARG A 176 -10.45 12.43 -27.66
N LEU A 177 -9.70 11.52 -28.28
CA LEU A 177 -9.45 11.51 -29.73
C LEU A 177 -10.74 11.36 -30.53
N LYS A 178 -11.66 10.49 -30.08
CA LYS A 178 -12.99 10.32 -30.68
C LYS A 178 -13.83 11.59 -30.58
N LYS A 179 -13.77 12.30 -29.45
CA LYS A 179 -14.48 13.58 -29.26
C LYS A 179 -13.85 14.71 -30.07
N THR A 180 -12.53 14.70 -30.26
CA THR A 180 -11.83 15.69 -31.09
C THR A 180 -11.92 15.33 -32.57
N ASN A 181 -13.08 15.60 -33.16
CA ASN A 181 -13.17 15.60 -34.61
C ASN A 181 -12.35 16.77 -35.17
N VAL A 182 -11.32 16.46 -35.96
CA VAL A 182 -10.39 17.42 -36.57
C VAL A 182 -11.16 18.55 -37.27
N PHE A 183 -12.24 18.22 -37.97
CA PHE A 183 -13.04 19.21 -38.69
C PHE A 183 -13.84 20.15 -37.79
N ASN A 184 -14.38 19.65 -36.68
CA ASN A 184 -15.07 20.48 -35.69
C ASN A 184 -14.08 21.32 -34.87
N ALA A 185 -12.85 20.84 -34.69
CA ALA A 185 -11.78 21.56 -34.00
C ALA A 185 -11.20 22.69 -34.87
N THR A 186 -11.09 22.49 -36.19
CA THR A 186 -10.54 23.50 -37.11
C THR A 186 -11.58 24.51 -37.60
N PHE A 187 -12.86 24.11 -37.72
CA PHE A 187 -13.93 24.96 -38.22
C PHE A 187 -15.15 24.92 -37.29
N HIS A 188 -15.11 25.73 -36.24
CA HIS A 188 -16.21 25.84 -35.29
C HIS A 188 -17.31 26.75 -35.82
N ILE A 189 -18.37 26.16 -36.38
CA ILE A 189 -19.58 26.91 -36.82
C ILE A 189 -20.59 26.98 -35.67
N TRP A 190 -20.88 28.20 -35.21
CA TRP A 190 -21.85 28.47 -34.15
C TRP A 190 -22.79 29.63 -34.54
N HIS A 191 -23.62 30.06 -33.60
CA HIS A 191 -24.48 31.22 -33.78
C HIS A 191 -24.31 32.20 -32.62
N SER A 192 -24.25 33.49 -32.93
CA SER A 192 -24.23 34.57 -31.95
C SER A 192 -25.44 35.47 -32.21
N GLY A 193 -26.57 35.15 -31.56
CA GLY A 193 -27.85 35.81 -31.79
C GLY A 193 -28.35 35.62 -33.23
N GLN A 194 -28.43 36.73 -33.97
CA GLN A 194 -28.88 36.75 -35.37
C GLN A 194 -27.78 36.39 -36.37
N PHE A 195 -26.50 36.41 -35.97
CA PHE A 195 -25.36 36.08 -36.82
C PHE A 195 -25.01 34.59 -36.76
N GLY A 196 -24.56 34.04 -37.88
CA GLY A 196 -23.75 32.81 -37.89
C GLY A 196 -22.28 33.17 -37.66
N THR A 197 -21.57 32.37 -36.86
CA THR A 197 -20.14 32.56 -36.60
C THR A 197 -19.34 31.35 -37.07
N ILE A 198 -18.15 31.60 -37.63
CA ILE A 198 -17.17 30.56 -37.97
C ILE A 198 -15.82 30.93 -37.34
N ASN A 199 -15.26 30.06 -36.50
CA ASN A 199 -14.02 30.33 -35.76
C ASN A 199 -14.04 31.69 -35.04
N ASN A 200 -15.19 32.03 -34.44
CA ASN A 200 -15.50 33.30 -33.76
C ASN A 200 -15.67 34.54 -34.66
N PHE A 201 -15.56 34.44 -35.99
CA PHE A 201 -15.85 35.55 -36.90
C PHE A 201 -17.33 35.60 -37.25
N ARG A 202 -17.97 36.76 -37.11
CA ARG A 202 -19.39 36.97 -37.45
C ARG A 202 -19.56 37.17 -38.95
N LEU A 203 -20.37 36.32 -39.56
CA LEU A 203 -20.71 36.41 -40.98
C LEU A 203 -22.05 37.12 -41.16
N GLY A 204 -22.00 38.43 -41.37
CA GLY A 204 -23.16 39.27 -41.61
C GLY A 204 -23.00 40.66 -41.01
N ARG A 205 -23.98 41.52 -41.24
CA ARG A 205 -24.03 42.89 -40.72
C ARG A 205 -25.47 43.22 -40.33
N LEU A 206 -25.66 43.92 -39.22
CA LEU A 206 -26.95 44.48 -38.84
C LEU A 206 -26.84 45.99 -38.67
N PRO A 207 -27.94 46.75 -38.87
CA PRO A 207 -27.96 48.20 -38.63
C PRO A 207 -27.61 48.56 -37.17
N SER A 208 -27.96 47.70 -36.22
CA SER A 208 -27.68 47.88 -34.78
C SER A 208 -26.26 47.51 -34.38
N VAL A 209 -25.61 46.60 -35.10
CA VAL A 209 -24.26 46.12 -34.81
C VAL A 209 -23.47 46.07 -36.13
N PRO A 210 -22.76 47.17 -36.47
CA PRO A 210 -21.97 47.22 -37.69
C PRO A 210 -20.70 46.39 -37.52
N VAL A 211 -20.70 45.18 -38.08
CA VAL A 211 -19.51 44.32 -38.15
C VAL A 211 -18.52 44.89 -39.18
N GLU A 212 -17.23 44.87 -38.85
CA GLU A 212 -16.16 45.32 -39.75
C GLU A 212 -16.01 44.38 -40.95
N TRP A 213 -15.72 44.96 -42.12
CA TRP A 213 -15.55 44.18 -43.34
C TRP A 213 -14.38 43.20 -43.27
N ASN A 214 -13.33 43.51 -42.51
CA ASN A 214 -12.22 42.58 -42.27
C ASN A 214 -12.68 41.30 -41.58
N GLU A 215 -13.61 41.39 -40.62
CA GLU A 215 -14.18 40.24 -39.90
C GLU A 215 -15.05 39.39 -40.85
N ILE A 216 -15.87 40.05 -41.68
CA ILE A 216 -16.72 39.39 -42.69
C ILE A 216 -15.86 38.69 -43.75
N ASN A 217 -14.81 39.35 -44.22
CA ASN A 217 -13.86 38.82 -45.20
C ASN A 217 -13.08 37.62 -44.64
N ALA A 218 -12.66 37.69 -43.37
CA ALA A 218 -12.05 36.57 -42.68
C ALA A 218 -13.02 35.38 -42.55
N ALA A 219 -14.28 35.66 -42.18
CA ALA A 219 -15.33 34.64 -42.12
C ALA A 219 -15.55 33.97 -43.49
N TRP A 220 -15.60 34.74 -44.58
CA TRP A 220 -15.66 34.21 -45.94
C TRP A 220 -14.43 33.38 -46.33
N GLY A 221 -13.24 33.80 -45.90
CA GLY A 221 -12.04 33.01 -46.08
C GLY A 221 -12.11 31.64 -45.42
N GLN A 222 -12.60 31.61 -44.18
CA GLN A 222 -12.80 30.37 -43.43
C GLN A 222 -13.89 29.49 -44.05
N THR A 223 -14.98 30.06 -44.58
CA THR A 223 -16.03 29.26 -45.25
C THR A 223 -15.57 28.67 -46.58
N VAL A 224 -14.78 29.41 -47.36
CA VAL A 224 -14.16 28.90 -48.59
C VAL A 224 -13.18 27.77 -48.29
N LEU A 225 -12.32 27.97 -47.28
CA LEU A 225 -11.37 26.95 -46.86
C LEU A 225 -12.08 25.68 -46.36
N LEU A 226 -13.17 25.83 -45.61
CA LEU A 226 -14.01 24.72 -45.16
C LEU A 226 -14.58 23.94 -46.35
N LEU A 227 -15.21 24.63 -47.31
CA LEU A 227 -15.83 23.97 -48.46
C LEU A 227 -14.77 23.29 -49.35
N HIS A 228 -13.61 23.92 -49.53
CA HIS A 228 -12.48 23.33 -50.24
C HIS A 228 -11.95 22.07 -49.53
N ALA A 229 -11.81 22.10 -48.20
CA ALA A 229 -11.36 20.95 -47.42
C ALA A 229 -12.38 19.79 -47.47
N LEU A 230 -13.67 20.11 -47.40
CA LEU A 230 -14.75 19.12 -47.55
C LEU A 230 -14.77 18.49 -48.95
N ALA A 231 -14.67 19.31 -50.00
CA ALA A 231 -14.61 18.83 -51.37
C ALA A 231 -13.39 17.94 -51.62
N ASN A 232 -12.21 18.35 -51.14
CA ASN A 232 -10.98 17.56 -51.27
C ASN A 232 -11.09 16.22 -50.52
N LYS A 233 -11.70 16.19 -49.33
CA LYS A 233 -11.92 14.95 -48.57
C LYS A 233 -12.88 13.99 -49.27
N MET A 234 -13.87 14.51 -50.00
CA MET A 234 -14.78 13.71 -50.83
C MET A 234 -14.20 13.35 -52.20
N GLY A 235 -13.08 13.96 -52.61
CA GLY A 235 -12.57 13.86 -53.98
C GLY A 235 -13.46 14.55 -55.01
N LEU A 236 -14.30 15.51 -54.61
CA LEU A 236 -15.21 16.21 -55.51
C LEU A 236 -14.48 17.33 -56.28
N CYS A 237 -14.61 17.31 -57.61
CA CYS A 237 -14.23 18.42 -58.48
C CYS A 237 -15.47 19.21 -58.90
N PHE A 238 -15.51 20.49 -58.53
CA PHE A 238 -16.58 21.39 -58.95
C PHE A 238 -16.54 21.65 -60.46
N GLN A 239 -17.72 21.74 -61.10
CA GLN A 239 -17.83 21.75 -62.56
C GLN A 239 -17.67 23.14 -63.18
N ARG A 240 -18.07 24.21 -62.45
CA ARG A 240 -18.14 25.58 -62.99
C ARG A 240 -17.13 26.55 -62.37
N TYR A 241 -16.76 26.32 -61.13
CA TYR A 241 -15.92 27.23 -60.35
C TYR A 241 -14.86 26.45 -59.59
N ARG A 242 -13.69 27.06 -59.41
CA ARG A 242 -12.64 26.57 -58.55
C ARG A 242 -12.52 27.48 -57.33
N LEU A 243 -12.52 26.87 -56.14
CA LEU A 243 -12.34 27.59 -54.87
C LEU A 243 -10.85 27.82 -54.61
N VAL A 244 -10.45 29.07 -54.39
CA VAL A 244 -9.07 29.42 -54.01
C VAL A 244 -9.10 30.09 -52.61
N PRO A 245 -8.81 29.33 -51.54
CA PRO A 245 -8.74 29.90 -50.20
C PRO A 245 -7.47 30.77 -50.08
N TYR A 246 -7.66 32.06 -49.85
CA TYR A 246 -6.58 33.04 -49.72
C TYR A 246 -6.81 33.93 -48.48
N GLY A 247 -7.10 33.29 -47.34
CA GLY A 247 -7.41 33.98 -46.08
C GLY A 247 -8.54 35.00 -46.26
N ASN A 248 -8.30 36.23 -45.81
CA ASN A 248 -9.30 37.30 -45.87
C ASN A 248 -9.58 37.81 -47.30
N HIS A 249 -8.83 37.39 -48.31
CA HIS A 249 -9.05 37.80 -49.71
C HIS A 249 -9.32 36.59 -50.60
N SER A 250 -10.11 35.64 -50.09
CA SER A 250 -10.49 34.45 -50.86
C SER A 250 -11.33 34.80 -52.07
N TYR A 251 -11.19 34.03 -53.15
CA TYR A 251 -11.88 34.24 -54.42
C TYR A 251 -12.23 32.92 -55.11
N LEU A 252 -13.11 32.99 -56.11
CA LEU A 252 -13.40 31.88 -57.01
C LEU A 252 -12.91 32.22 -58.42
N GLU A 253 -12.41 31.20 -59.11
CA GLU A 253 -12.08 31.26 -60.54
C GLU A 253 -13.17 30.55 -61.32
N SER A 254 -13.70 31.18 -62.38
CA SER A 254 -14.59 30.49 -63.31
C SER A 254 -13.79 29.60 -64.25
N LEU A 255 -14.18 28.33 -64.38
CA LEU A 255 -13.52 27.39 -65.30
C LEU A 255 -13.81 27.72 -66.77
N THR A 256 -14.92 28.39 -67.05
CA THR A 256 -15.30 28.80 -68.41
C THR A 256 -14.66 30.12 -68.84
N ASP A 257 -14.31 30.98 -67.89
CA ASP A 257 -13.68 32.28 -68.15
C ASP A 257 -12.54 32.55 -67.16
N LYS A 258 -11.31 32.22 -67.58
CA LYS A 258 -10.10 32.41 -66.77
C LYS A 258 -9.82 33.87 -66.42
N SER A 259 -10.42 34.83 -67.14
CA SER A 259 -10.25 36.27 -66.85
C SER A 259 -11.18 36.77 -65.74
N LYS A 260 -12.14 35.95 -65.29
CA LYS A 260 -13.17 36.36 -64.35
C LYS A 260 -12.86 35.88 -62.95
N GLU A 261 -12.10 36.70 -62.23
CA GLU A 261 -11.91 36.56 -60.79
C GLU A 261 -13.16 37.03 -60.06
N LEU A 262 -13.70 36.16 -59.19
CA LEU A 262 -14.88 36.42 -58.37
C LEU A 262 -14.45 36.57 -56.90
N PRO A 263 -14.10 37.79 -56.45
CA PRO A 263 -13.64 38.03 -55.09
C PRO A 263 -14.78 37.86 -54.07
N LEU A 264 -14.54 37.07 -53.02
CA LEU A 264 -15.43 36.92 -51.85
C LEU A 264 -15.01 37.83 -50.69
N TYR A 265 -14.42 38.98 -51.00
CA TYR A 265 -14.07 39.99 -50.02
C TYR A 265 -14.58 41.36 -50.47
N CYS A 266 -14.81 42.26 -49.52
CA CYS A 266 -15.06 43.65 -49.82
C CYS A 266 -14.28 44.59 -48.89
N SER A 267 -13.80 45.71 -49.44
CA SER A 267 -12.96 46.70 -48.75
C SER A 267 -13.75 47.72 -47.93
N GLY A 268 -15.09 47.66 -47.92
CA GLY A 268 -15.95 48.61 -47.22
C GLY A 268 -16.16 49.93 -47.98
N GLY A 269 -17.39 50.45 -47.93
CA GLY A 269 -17.84 51.64 -48.65
C GLY A 269 -19.38 51.68 -48.79
N LEU A 270 -19.95 52.75 -49.33
CA LEU A 270 -21.39 52.83 -49.62
C LEU A 270 -21.78 51.82 -50.71
N ARG A 271 -22.78 50.97 -50.46
CA ARG A 271 -23.31 49.86 -51.30
C ARG A 271 -23.57 50.21 -52.78
N PHE A 272 -23.65 51.50 -53.09
CA PHE A 272 -23.90 52.03 -54.43
C PHE A 272 -22.65 52.07 -55.33
N PHE A 273 -21.45 52.13 -54.75
CA PHE A 273 -20.16 52.13 -55.48
C PHE A 273 -19.60 50.71 -55.71
N TRP A 274 -20.38 49.68 -55.38
CA TRP A 274 -19.92 48.31 -55.34
C TRP A 274 -20.16 47.68 -56.71
N ASP A 275 -19.10 47.10 -57.27
CA ASP A 275 -19.21 46.29 -58.47
C ASP A 275 -19.99 45.01 -58.15
N ASN A 276 -20.78 44.53 -59.11
CA ASN A 276 -21.61 43.33 -58.95
C ASN A 276 -20.76 42.06 -58.70
N LYS A 277 -19.42 42.15 -58.82
CA LYS A 277 -18.47 41.05 -58.64
C LYS A 277 -18.64 40.28 -57.33
N PHE A 278 -18.86 40.97 -56.20
CA PHE A 278 -19.05 40.31 -54.90
C PHE A 278 -20.35 39.50 -54.85
N ASP A 279 -21.44 40.04 -55.40
CA ASP A 279 -22.71 39.33 -55.50
C ASP A 279 -22.63 38.13 -56.44
N HIS A 280 -21.92 38.25 -57.57
CA HIS A 280 -21.66 37.13 -58.46
C HIS A 280 -20.79 36.06 -57.79
N ALA A 281 -19.80 36.46 -56.99
CA ALA A 281 -18.96 35.54 -56.23
C ALA A 281 -19.77 34.75 -55.18
N MET A 282 -20.67 35.41 -54.45
CA MET A 282 -21.53 34.73 -53.49
C MET A 282 -22.52 33.76 -54.16
N VAL A 283 -23.06 34.11 -55.34
CA VAL A 283 -23.91 33.20 -56.12
C VAL A 283 -23.12 32.02 -56.65
N ALA A 284 -21.89 32.24 -57.14
CA ALA A 284 -20.99 31.18 -57.56
C ALA A 284 -20.60 30.26 -56.39
N PHE A 285 -20.41 30.82 -55.19
CA PHE A 285 -20.19 30.02 -53.99
C PHE A 285 -21.43 29.19 -53.62
N LEU A 286 -22.63 29.77 -53.68
CA LEU A 286 -23.88 29.04 -53.44
C LEU A 286 -24.05 27.86 -54.41
N ASP A 287 -23.64 28.05 -55.66
CA ASP A 287 -23.61 26.99 -56.67
C ASP A 287 -22.64 25.85 -56.31
N CYS A 288 -21.45 26.16 -55.80
CA CYS A 288 -20.54 25.15 -55.25
C CYS A 288 -21.15 24.39 -54.07
N VAL A 289 -21.87 25.08 -53.17
CA VAL A 289 -22.55 24.43 -52.03
C VAL A 289 -23.71 23.54 -52.52
N GLN A 290 -24.41 23.92 -53.58
CA GLN A 290 -25.43 23.09 -54.22
C GLN A 290 -24.82 21.83 -54.86
N GLN A 291 -23.72 21.96 -55.61
CA GLN A 291 -23.01 20.78 -56.15
C GLN A 291 -22.53 19.84 -55.04
N PHE A 292 -22.04 20.40 -53.94
CA PHE A 292 -21.67 19.63 -52.76
C PHE A 292 -22.88 18.91 -52.15
N LYS A 293 -24.03 19.60 -52.05
CA LYS A 293 -25.29 19.00 -51.58
C LYS A 293 -25.69 17.82 -52.45
N ASP A 294 -25.71 17.98 -53.77
CA ASP A 294 -26.15 16.93 -54.69
C ASP A 294 -25.28 15.66 -54.58
N GLU A 295 -23.97 15.82 -54.34
CA GLU A 295 -23.05 14.70 -54.12
C GLU A 295 -23.22 14.02 -52.76
N VAL A 296 -23.52 14.80 -51.72
CA VAL A 296 -23.87 14.26 -50.39
C VAL A 296 -25.17 13.44 -50.46
N GLU A 297 -26.18 13.93 -51.19
CA GLU A 297 -27.49 13.28 -51.32
C GLU A 297 -27.45 12.02 -52.22
N LYS A 298 -26.53 11.96 -53.20
CA LYS A 298 -26.29 10.74 -53.98
C LYS A 298 -25.78 9.57 -53.14
N GLY A 299 -25.06 9.85 -52.05
CA GLY A 299 -24.48 8.83 -51.19
C GLY A 299 -25.43 8.22 -50.16
N ASP A 300 -26.53 8.90 -49.80
CA ASP A 300 -27.42 8.48 -48.71
C ASP A 300 -28.86 8.98 -48.94
N THR A 301 -29.80 8.07 -49.22
CA THR A 301 -31.16 8.41 -49.69
C THR A 301 -32.07 9.07 -48.63
N GLY A 302 -31.58 9.27 -47.40
CA GLY A 302 -32.33 9.84 -46.28
C GLY A 302 -31.77 11.15 -45.71
N PHE A 303 -30.57 11.59 -46.11
CA PHE A 303 -29.96 12.82 -45.60
C PHE A 303 -30.19 13.98 -46.55
N CYS A 304 -30.90 15.02 -46.10
CA CYS A 304 -31.12 16.25 -46.86
C CYS A 304 -30.66 17.45 -46.02
N LEU A 305 -29.98 18.40 -46.66
CA LEU A 305 -29.63 19.65 -45.99
C LEU A 305 -30.90 20.43 -45.62
N PRO A 306 -30.97 21.02 -44.42
CA PRO A 306 -32.21 21.59 -43.88
C PRO A 306 -32.74 22.80 -44.66
N TYR A 307 -31.87 23.54 -45.36
CA TYR A 307 -32.26 24.70 -46.16
C TYR A 307 -32.02 24.46 -47.65
N ARG A 308 -33.07 24.64 -48.46
CA ARG A 308 -32.98 24.52 -49.93
C ARG A 308 -32.34 25.76 -50.54
N MET A 309 -31.50 25.56 -51.56
CA MET A 309 -30.80 26.65 -52.24
C MET A 309 -31.35 26.76 -53.68
N ASP A 310 -31.81 27.96 -54.05
CA ASP A 310 -32.21 28.32 -55.41
C ASP A 310 -31.07 29.13 -56.04
N VAL A 311 -30.22 28.44 -56.80
CA VAL A 311 -29.01 29.00 -57.42
C VAL A 311 -29.37 30.05 -58.47
N ASP A 312 -30.43 29.84 -59.25
CA ASP A 312 -30.85 30.74 -60.34
C ASP A 312 -31.25 32.12 -59.80
N LYS A 313 -31.89 32.15 -58.63
CA LYS A 313 -32.28 33.39 -57.96
C LYS A 313 -31.26 33.89 -56.95
N GLY A 314 -30.26 33.08 -56.59
CA GLY A 314 -29.31 33.36 -55.51
C GLY A 314 -30.00 33.49 -54.15
N LYS A 315 -30.99 32.62 -53.89
CA LYS A 315 -31.81 32.66 -52.66
C LYS A 315 -31.72 31.35 -51.89
N ILE A 316 -31.81 31.44 -50.56
CA ILE A 316 -31.88 30.30 -49.65
C ILE A 316 -33.26 30.28 -49.01
N GLU A 317 -33.93 29.14 -49.09
CA GLU A 317 -35.29 28.95 -48.61
C GLU A 317 -35.30 28.27 -47.24
N ASP A 318 -36.08 28.84 -46.33
CA ASP A 318 -36.36 28.26 -45.03
C ASP A 318 -37.49 27.22 -45.13
N THR A 319 -37.13 26.00 -45.52
CA THR A 319 -38.09 24.91 -45.78
C THR A 319 -38.76 24.37 -44.50
N GLY A 320 -38.13 24.56 -43.34
CA GLY A 320 -38.62 24.06 -42.04
C GLY A 320 -39.23 25.11 -41.11
N GLY A 321 -39.10 26.40 -41.43
CA GLY A 321 -39.55 27.51 -40.60
C GLY A 321 -40.57 28.42 -41.29
N SER A 322 -40.13 29.62 -41.67
CA SER A 322 -41.00 30.70 -42.16
C SER A 322 -41.47 30.54 -43.62
N GLY A 323 -40.95 29.56 -44.36
CA GLY A 323 -41.22 29.40 -45.80
C GLY A 323 -40.68 30.55 -46.67
N GLY A 324 -39.87 31.44 -46.10
CA GLY A 324 -39.34 32.61 -46.78
C GLY A 324 -38.05 32.31 -47.55
N SER A 325 -37.91 32.91 -48.74
CA SER A 325 -36.67 32.88 -49.54
C SER A 325 -35.84 34.13 -49.28
N TYR A 326 -34.64 33.97 -48.72
CA TYR A 326 -33.72 35.05 -48.38
C TYR A 326 -32.61 35.15 -49.42
N SER A 327 -32.31 36.36 -49.91
CA SER A 327 -31.28 36.57 -50.94
C SER A 327 -29.89 36.62 -50.32
N ILE A 328 -28.91 35.98 -50.98
CA ILE A 328 -27.49 36.09 -50.63
C ILE A 328 -26.84 37.35 -51.22
N LYS A 329 -27.48 37.97 -52.22
CA LYS A 329 -26.97 39.18 -52.86
C LYS A 329 -27.10 40.37 -51.92
N THR A 330 -26.10 41.25 -51.95
CA THR A 330 -26.17 42.53 -51.28
C THR A 330 -27.01 43.52 -52.10
N GLN A 331 -27.04 43.49 -53.42
CA GLN A 331 -27.87 44.44 -54.17
C GLN A 331 -29.38 44.25 -53.89
N PHE A 332 -30.11 45.36 -53.67
CA PHE A 332 -31.56 45.39 -53.40
C PHE A 332 -32.04 44.55 -52.19
N ASN A 333 -31.18 44.35 -51.19
CA ASN A 333 -31.47 43.51 -50.03
C ASN A 333 -31.27 44.26 -48.70
N SER A 334 -32.01 43.89 -47.65
CA SER A 334 -31.75 44.41 -46.30
C SER A 334 -30.57 43.67 -45.66
N GLU A 335 -29.82 44.35 -44.79
CA GLU A 335 -28.68 43.74 -44.09
C GLU A 335 -29.12 42.57 -43.19
N GLU A 336 -30.33 42.63 -42.63
CA GLU A 336 -30.92 41.58 -41.81
C GLU A 336 -31.25 40.31 -42.61
N GLN A 337 -31.87 40.46 -43.79
CA GLN A 337 -32.18 39.33 -44.67
C GLN A 337 -30.91 38.70 -45.23
N TRP A 338 -29.92 39.52 -45.56
CA TRP A 338 -28.59 39.05 -45.98
C TRP A 338 -27.90 38.24 -44.86
N THR A 339 -27.86 38.76 -43.63
CA THR A 339 -27.29 38.06 -42.48
C THR A 339 -28.02 36.74 -42.21
N LYS A 340 -29.35 36.71 -42.37
CA LYS A 340 -30.14 35.49 -42.21
C LYS A 340 -29.84 34.45 -43.29
N ALA A 341 -29.68 34.86 -44.55
CA ALA A 341 -29.26 33.97 -45.63
C ALA A 341 -27.87 33.35 -45.35
N LEU A 342 -26.91 34.17 -44.90
CA LEU A 342 -25.56 33.71 -44.55
C LEU A 342 -25.55 32.75 -43.37
N LYS A 343 -26.40 32.99 -42.36
CA LYS A 343 -26.59 32.07 -41.23
C LYS A 343 -27.13 30.71 -41.69
N PHE A 344 -28.09 30.69 -42.61
CA PHE A 344 -28.61 29.44 -43.17
C PHE A 344 -27.58 28.71 -44.02
N MET A 345 -26.80 29.43 -44.83
CA MET A 345 -25.67 28.85 -45.57
C MET A 345 -24.65 28.19 -44.63
N LEU A 346 -24.24 28.88 -43.56
CA LEU A 346 -23.34 28.31 -42.54
C LEU A 346 -23.95 27.09 -41.84
N THR A 347 -25.26 27.11 -41.61
CA THR A 347 -25.96 25.96 -41.02
C THR A 347 -25.92 24.77 -41.97
N ASN A 348 -26.20 24.96 -43.26
CA ASN A 348 -26.05 23.91 -44.26
C ASN A 348 -24.63 23.34 -44.31
N LEU A 349 -23.61 24.19 -44.28
CA LEU A 349 -22.21 23.76 -44.23
C LEU A 349 -21.88 22.98 -42.94
N LYS A 350 -22.49 23.36 -41.80
CA LYS A 350 -22.35 22.62 -40.53
C LYS A 350 -22.97 21.23 -40.60
N TRP A 351 -24.15 21.10 -41.21
CA TRP A 351 -24.79 19.80 -41.43
C TRP A 351 -23.97 18.94 -42.41
N GLY A 352 -23.46 19.54 -43.49
CA GLY A 352 -22.53 18.88 -44.41
C GLY A 352 -21.26 18.40 -43.70
N LEU A 353 -20.67 19.23 -42.85
CA LEU A 353 -19.51 18.88 -42.02
C LEU A 353 -19.81 17.68 -41.11
N ALA A 354 -20.96 17.68 -40.44
CA ALA A 354 -21.38 16.59 -39.57
C ALA A 354 -21.55 15.27 -40.36
N TRP A 355 -22.10 15.33 -41.58
CA TRP A 355 -22.25 14.17 -42.46
C TRP A 355 -20.90 13.65 -42.97
N VAL A 356 -20.01 14.52 -43.44
CA VAL A 356 -18.64 14.13 -43.84
C VAL A 356 -17.86 13.57 -42.65
N SER A 357 -18.21 14.01 -41.44
CA SER A 357 -17.58 13.48 -40.24
C SER A 357 -18.13 12.09 -39.91
N SER A 358 -19.44 11.85 -40.00
CA SER A 358 -20.03 10.54 -39.69
C SER A 358 -19.68 9.47 -40.72
N GLN A 359 -19.72 9.79 -42.01
CA GLN A 359 -19.43 8.82 -43.08
C GLN A 359 -17.97 8.35 -43.08
N PHE A 360 -17.05 9.24 -42.73
CA PHE A 360 -15.62 8.94 -42.67
C PHE A 360 -15.15 8.55 -41.26
N TYR A 361 -16.06 8.46 -40.28
CA TYR A 361 -15.78 7.89 -38.96
C TYR A 361 -16.09 6.39 -38.90
N ASN A 362 -16.98 5.90 -39.78
CA ASN A 362 -17.38 4.49 -39.88
C ASN A 362 -16.55 3.68 -40.90
N ARG A 363 -15.54 4.29 -41.53
CA ARG A 363 -14.48 3.60 -42.30
C ARG A 363 -13.18 3.74 -41.53
#